data_AF-A0A967VH66-F1
#
_entry.id   AF-A0A967VH66-F1
#
_cell.length_a   1.000
_cell.length_b   1.000
_cell.length_c   1.000
_cell.angle_alpha   90.00
_cell.angle_beta   90.00
_cell.angle_gamma   90.00
#
_symmetry.space_group_name_H-M   'P 1'
#
loop_
_entity.id
_entity.type
_entity.pdbx_description
1 polymer ?
#
loop_
_entity_poly.entity_id
_entity_poly.type
_entity_poly.pdbx_seq_one_letter_code
_entity_poly.pdbx_strand_id
1 'polypeptide(L)' 'LRDQAKGLSAGEKSLYTKARNVLVSELAFALDVEEDDAMARVDKALV' A
#
# COMPACT_ATOMS: atom_id res chain seq x y z
N LEU A 1 1.76 10.18 4.97
CA LEU A 1 2.01 11.56 4.47
C LEU A 1 0.80 12.41 3.99
N ARG A 2 -0.31 11.87 3.42
CA ARG A 2 -1.54 12.69 3.15
C ARG A 2 -2.67 12.42 4.15
N ASP A 3 -2.93 11.15 4.48
CA ASP A 3 -3.91 10.73 5.49
C ASP A 3 -3.55 11.21 6.91
N GLN A 4 -2.25 11.24 7.23
CA GLN A 4 -1.73 11.76 8.50
C GLN A 4 -1.83 13.30 8.63
N ALA A 5 -2.06 14.04 7.53
CA ALA A 5 -1.99 15.51 7.51
C ALA A 5 -3.38 16.18 7.41
N LYS A 6 -4.29 15.62 6.61
CA LYS A 6 -5.72 15.95 6.55
C LYS A 6 -6.44 14.67 6.13
N GLY A 7 -7.30 14.12 7.00
CA GLY A 7 -7.89 12.80 6.79
C GLY A 7 -8.54 12.64 5.42
N LEU A 8 -8.32 11.50 4.78
CA LEU A 8 -8.86 11.19 3.46
C LEU A 8 -10.39 11.08 3.49
N SER A 9 -11.05 11.57 2.43
CA SER A 9 -12.46 11.25 2.17
C SER A 9 -12.66 9.74 1.95
N ALA A 10 -13.90 9.26 2.02
CA ALA A 10 -14.21 7.85 1.78
C ALA A 10 -13.75 7.36 0.39
N GLY A 11 -13.88 8.20 -0.64
CA GLY A 11 -13.41 7.89 -2.00
C GLY A 11 -11.89 7.82 -2.07
N GLU A 12 -11.20 8.76 -1.43
CA GLU A 12 -9.73 8.77 -1.38
C GLU A 12 -9.18 7.58 -0.60
N LYS A 13 -9.82 7.16 0.50
CA LYS A 13 -9.45 5.92 1.22
C LYS A 13 -9.61 4.69 0.33
N SER A 14 -10.73 4.58 -0.39
CA SER A 14 -10.95 3.46 -1.31
C SER A 14 -9.89 3.42 -2.41
N LEU A 15 -9.56 4.56 -3.00
CA LEU A 15 -8.53 4.67 -4.02
C LEU A 15 -7.14 4.30 -3.47
N TYR A 16 -6.81 4.81 -2.28
CA TYR A 16 -5.55 4.51 -1.61
C TYR A 16 -5.39 3.01 -1.35
N THR A 17 -6.41 2.34 -0.79
CA THR A 17 -6.37 0.91 -0.53
C THR A 17 -6.19 0.11 -1.82
N LYS A 18 -6.91 0.46 -2.90
CA LYS A 18 -6.76 -0.22 -4.20
C LYS A 18 -5.34 -0.06 -4.76
N ALA A 19 -4.81 1.17 -4.74
CA ALA A 19 -3.46 1.44 -5.22
C ALA A 19 -2.39 0.70 -4.39
N ARG A 20 -2.56 0.64 -3.06
CA ARG A 20 -1.67 -0.11 -2.17
C ARG A 20 -1.70 -1.62 -2.47
N ASN A 21 -2.88 -2.19 -2.72
CA ASN A 21 -3.00 -3.61 -3.05
C ASN A 21 -2.34 -3.96 -4.39
N VAL A 22 -2.52 -3.12 -5.43
CA VAL A 22 -1.83 -3.30 -6.71
C VAL A 22 -0.32 -3.26 -6.51
N LEU A 23 0.20 -2.27 -5.77
CA LEU A 23 1.62 -2.15 -5.49
C LEU A 23 2.19 -3.39 -4.79
N VAL A 24 1.46 -3.92 -3.81
CA VAL A 24 1.89 -5.12 -3.05
C VAL A 24 1.94 -6.34 -3.96
N SER A 25 0.92 -6.54 -4.79
CA SER A 25 0.87 -7.67 -5.73
C SER A 25 2.01 -7.62 -6.75
N GLU A 26 2.27 -6.45 -7.34
CA GLU A 26 3.39 -6.26 -8.28
C GLU A 26 4.75 -6.47 -7.59
N LEU A 27 4.89 -6.04 -6.34
CA LEU A 27 6.13 -6.20 -5.57
C LEU A 27 6.37 -7.66 -5.16
N ALA A 28 5.32 -8.37 -4.75
CA ALA A 28 5.39 -9.80 -4.42
C ALA A 28 5.86 -10.60 -5.65
N PHE A 29 5.27 -10.32 -6.82
CA PHE A 29 5.67 -10.93 -8.08
C PHE A 29 7.11 -10.57 -8.48
N ALA A 30 7.50 -9.30 -8.42
CA ALA A 30 8.83 -8.86 -8.84
C ALA A 30 9.97 -9.39 -7.96
N LEU A 31 9.69 -9.70 -6.69
CA LEU A 31 10.68 -10.16 -5.72
C LEU A 31 10.61 -11.67 -5.42
N ASP A 32 9.64 -12.38 -6.00
CA ASP A 32 9.37 -13.81 -5.72
C ASP A 32 9.21 -14.07 -4.21
N VAL A 33 8.32 -13.31 -3.58
CA VAL A 33 7.98 -13.42 -2.15
C VAL A 33 6.46 -13.47 -1.94
N GLU A 34 6.04 -13.93 -0.78
CA GLU A 34 4.62 -13.92 -0.39
C GLU A 34 4.09 -12.47 -0.24
N GLU A 35 2.78 -12.29 -0.46
CA GLU A 35 2.14 -10.97 -0.37
C GLU A 35 2.30 -10.32 1.02
N ASP A 36 2.30 -11.12 2.10
CA ASP A 36 2.49 -10.63 3.47
C ASP A 36 3.88 -9.98 3.66
N ASP A 37 4.92 -10.58 3.08
CA ASP A 37 6.28 -10.04 3.12
C ASP A 37 6.39 -8.75 2.27
N ALA A 38 5.75 -8.73 1.10
CA ALA A 38 5.67 -7.53 0.27
C ALA A 38 4.90 -6.40 0.97
N MET A 39 3.80 -6.72 1.66
CA MET A 39 3.01 -5.77 2.45
C MET A 39 3.85 -5.16 3.58
N ALA A 40 4.59 -5.98 4.32
CA ALA A 40 5.48 -5.48 5.37
C ALA A 40 6.55 -4.52 4.84
N ARG A 41 7.11 -4.78 3.65
CA ARG A 41 8.07 -3.88 2.98
C ARG A 41 7.43 -2.56 2.56
N VAL A 42 6.23 -2.61 1.98
CA VAL A 42 5.47 -1.42 1.58
C VAL A 42 5.13 -0.56 2.80
N ASP A 43 4.66 -1.17 3.89
CA ASP A 43 4.32 -0.43 5.12
C ASP A 43 5.54 0.20 5.78
N LYS A 44 6.68 -0.51 5.78
CA LYS A 44 7.94 0.05 6.25
C LYS A 44 8.40 1.26 5.43
N ALA A 45 8.05 1.34 4.14
CA ALA A 45 8.42 2.45 3.27
C ALA A 45 7.46 3.64 3.36
N LEU A 46 6.21 3.44 3.77
CA LEU A 46 5.13 4.44 3.77
C LEU A 46 5.02 5.27 5.06
N VAL A 47 6.02 5.20 5.95
CA VAL A 47 6.15 5.87 7.27
C VAL A 47 5.34 7.17 7.42
#